data_AF-A0AAD4Q3N6-F1
#
_entry.id   AF-A0AAD4Q3N6-F1
#
_cell.length_a   1.000
_cell.length_b   1.000
_cell.length_c   1.000
_cell.angle_alpha   90.00
_cell.angle_beta   90.00
_cell.angle_gamma   90.00
#
_symmetry.space_group_name_H-M   'P 1'
#
loop_
_entity.id
_entity.type
_entity.pdbx_description
1 polymer ?
#
loop_
_entity_poly.entity_id
_entity_poly.type
_entity_poly.pdbx_seq_one_letter_code
_entity_poly.pdbx_strand_id
1 'polypeptide(L)'
;MHLLVAEDNVVNQKLMTRIVLRTIGGCTLSIVNNGQECLDYLASPPEICPRPDIILMDSIMPVMDGFEATRIIRTVPPFSTDVQLRRTPIITMAPPGLPLPLRRYVQEHDGLLSKPIRVSHLKRLLLQHSRFQPQHVPGVGMVMAPVWSPVAIRAFSGPRSRL
;
A
#
# COMPACT_ATOMS: atom_id res chain seq x y z
N MET A 1 0.12 -7.75 5.18
CA MET A 1 0.39 -6.79 4.09
C MET A 1 0.62 -5.42 4.69
N HIS A 2 1.72 -4.74 4.36
CA HIS A 2 2.06 -3.41 4.84
C HIS A 2 1.81 -2.34 3.77
N LEU A 3 1.03 -1.31 4.11
CA LEU A 3 0.74 -0.18 3.22
C LEU A 3 1.50 1.06 3.66
N LEU A 4 2.17 1.74 2.73
CA LEU A 4 2.64 3.12 2.96
C LEU A 4 1.62 4.08 2.38
N VAL A 5 1.16 5.04 3.18
CA VAL A 5 0.19 6.06 2.75
C VAL A 5 0.83 7.44 2.86
N ALA A 6 0.95 8.15 1.74
CA ALA A 6 1.34 9.55 1.71
C ALA A 6 0.09 10.42 1.53
N GLU A 7 -0.26 11.18 2.56
CA GLU A 7 -1.44 12.05 2.61
C GLU A 7 -1.17 13.17 3.61
N ASP A 8 -1.33 14.43 3.21
CA ASP A 8 -1.01 15.60 4.05
C ASP A 8 -2.14 15.99 5.00
N ASN A 9 -3.38 15.60 4.69
CA ASN A 9 -4.54 15.95 5.49
C ASN A 9 -4.82 14.91 6.59
N VAL A 10 -4.65 15.31 7.86
CA VAL A 10 -4.89 14.47 9.05
C VAL A 10 -6.28 13.81 9.09
N VAL A 11 -7.31 14.46 8.54
CA VAL A 11 -8.66 13.88 8.46
C VAL A 11 -8.70 12.73 7.46
N ASN A 12 -8.09 12.91 6.28
CA ASN A 12 -7.99 11.88 5.27
C ASN A 12 -7.10 10.72 5.73
N GLN A 13 -6.00 10.99 6.43
CA GLN A 13 -5.16 9.98 7.07
C GLN A 13 -5.99 9.10 8.02
N LYS A 14 -6.74 9.71 8.95
CA LYS A 14 -7.62 8.97 9.89
C LYS A 14 -8.69 8.16 9.15
N LEU A 15 -9.26 8.71 8.09
CA LEU A 15 -10.22 7.99 7.25
C LEU A 15 -9.57 6.76 6.59
N MET A 16 -8.38 6.92 5.99
CA MET A 16 -7.67 5.84 5.34
C MET A 16 -7.33 4.72 6.32
N THR A 17 -6.78 5.06 7.50
CA THR A 17 -6.49 4.10 8.57
C THR A 17 -7.72 3.28 8.93
N ARG A 18 -8.86 3.94 9.15
CA ARG A 18 -10.12 3.25 9.49
C ARG A 18 -10.59 2.33 8.37
N ILE A 19 -10.52 2.79 7.11
CA ILE A 19 -10.95 2.00 5.96
C ILE A 19 -10.07 0.77 5.82
N VAL A 20 -8.74 0.93 5.82
CA VAL A 20 -7.78 -0.18 5.64
C VAL A 20 -7.97 -1.22 6.74
N LEU A 21 -7.93 -0.80 8.01
CA LEU A 21 -8.00 -1.71 9.16
C LEU A 21 -9.33 -2.47 9.26
N ARG A 22 -10.44 -1.86 8.81
CA ARG A 22 -11.77 -2.51 8.84
C ARG A 22 -12.05 -3.38 7.61
N THR A 23 -11.44 -3.06 6.47
CA THR A 23 -11.81 -3.67 5.18
C THR A 23 -10.93 -4.89 4.85
N ILE A 24 -9.69 -4.91 5.32
CA ILE A 24 -8.73 -5.97 5.02
C ILE A 24 -8.02 -6.41 6.30
N GLY A 25 -8.36 -7.60 6.78
CA GLY A 25 -7.75 -8.19 7.96
C GLY A 25 -6.25 -8.50 7.74
N GLY A 26 -5.43 -8.25 8.77
CA GLY A 26 -3.99 -8.49 8.72
C GLY A 26 -3.18 -7.47 7.92
N CYS A 27 -3.77 -6.30 7.63
CA CYS A 27 -3.06 -5.16 7.07
C CYS A 27 -2.48 -4.27 8.17
N THR A 28 -1.26 -3.80 7.95
CA THR A 28 -0.64 -2.72 8.72
C THR A 28 -0.42 -1.52 7.80
N LEU A 29 -0.27 -0.33 8.37
CA LEU A 29 0.04 0.85 7.57
C LEU A 29 1.00 1.80 8.29
N SER A 30 1.82 2.49 7.50
CA SER A 30 2.59 3.66 7.90
C SER A 30 2.06 4.87 7.13
N ILE A 31 2.06 6.04 7.78
CA ILE A 31 1.56 7.29 7.20
C ILE A 31 2.71 8.30 7.18
N VAL A 32 2.83 9.00 6.06
CA VAL A 32 3.75 10.12 5.84
C VAL A 32 2.96 11.31 5.27
N ASN A 33 3.45 12.52 5.49
CA ASN A 33 2.65 13.73 5.26
C ASN A 33 2.91 14.42 3.91
N ASN A 34 3.87 13.96 3.13
CA ASN A 34 4.22 14.51 1.82
C ASN A 34 5.10 13.54 1.02
N GLY A 35 5.42 13.90 -0.22
CA GLY A 35 6.28 13.11 -1.10
C GLY A 35 7.71 12.93 -0.58
N GLN A 36 8.27 13.94 0.09
CA GLN A 36 9.64 13.86 0.62
C GLN A 36 9.72 12.88 1.79
N GLU A 37 8.81 12.95 2.74
CA GLU A 37 8.72 11.97 3.84
C GLU A 37 8.48 10.55 3.32
N CYS A 38 7.78 10.40 2.18
CA CYS A 38 7.67 9.10 1.51
C CYS A 38 9.02 8.61 1.00
N LEU A 39 9.84 9.46 0.38
CA LEU A 39 11.18 9.08 -0.06
C LEU A 39 12.08 8.74 1.13
N ASP A 40 12.02 9.53 2.20
CA ASP A 40 12.80 9.31 3.42
C ASP A 40 12.43 7.99 4.10
N TYR A 41 11.14 7.67 4.15
CA TYR A 41 10.64 6.36 4.62
C TYR A 41 11.21 5.21 3.77
N LEU A 42 11.18 5.35 2.44
CA LEU A 42 11.65 4.31 1.53
C LEU A 42 13.18 4.14 1.52
N ALA A 43 13.91 5.20 1.85
CA ALA A 43 15.37 5.18 2.01
C ALA A 43 15.81 4.61 3.37
N SER A 44 14.91 4.57 4.35
CA SER A 44 15.22 4.09 5.69
C SER A 44 15.41 2.56 5.72
N PRO A 45 16.27 2.04 6.61
CA PRO A 45 16.47 0.60 6.76
C PRO A 45 15.15 -0.14 7.09
N PRO A 46 14.94 -1.36 6.56
CA PRO A 46 13.74 -2.16 6.80
C PRO A 46 13.40 -2.41 8.28
N GLU A 47 14.41 -2.38 9.15
CA GLU A 47 14.28 -2.56 10.59
C GLU A 47 13.59 -1.37 11.27
N ILE A 48 13.70 -0.18 10.68
CA ILE A 48 13.08 1.07 11.17
C ILE A 48 11.76 1.31 10.43
N CYS A 49 11.80 1.22 9.11
CA CYS A 49 10.66 1.45 8.23
C CYS A 49 10.37 0.18 7.44
N PRO A 50 9.35 -0.60 7.82
CA PRO A 50 8.97 -1.81 7.11
C PRO A 50 8.76 -1.57 5.62
N ARG A 51 9.29 -2.45 4.77
CA ARG A 51 9.12 -2.30 3.33
C ARG A 51 7.63 -2.41 2.95
N PRO A 52 7.09 -1.45 2.17
CA PRO A 52 5.68 -1.48 1.79
C PRO A 52 5.43 -2.48 0.67
N ASP A 53 4.31 -3.20 0.79
CA ASP A 53 3.77 -4.04 -0.28
C ASP A 53 3.08 -3.21 -1.35
N ILE A 54 2.43 -2.11 -0.95
CA ILE A 54 1.73 -1.15 -1.82
C ILE A 54 1.92 0.25 -1.23
N ILE A 55 2.09 1.24 -2.11
CA ILE A 55 2.13 2.66 -1.76
C ILE A 55 0.83 3.31 -2.25
N LEU A 56 0.09 3.96 -1.34
CA LEU A 56 -1.02 4.84 -1.67
C LEU A 56 -0.51 6.28 -1.60
N MET A 57 -0.46 6.97 -2.74
CA MET A 57 0.20 8.27 -2.87
C MET A 57 -0.83 9.34 -3.24
N ASP A 58 -1.06 10.34 -2.39
CA ASP A 58 -1.83 11.50 -2.80
C ASP A 58 -1.12 12.27 -3.92
N SER A 59 -1.88 12.62 -4.96
CA SER A 59 -1.36 13.34 -6.12
C SER A 59 -0.93 14.77 -5.82
N ILE A 60 -1.56 15.43 -4.84
CA ILE A 60 -1.31 16.84 -4.52
C ILE A 60 -1.04 16.94 -3.03
N MET A 61 0.19 17.32 -2.68
CA MET A 61 0.64 17.52 -1.30
C MET A 61 1.61 18.72 -1.28
N PRO A 62 1.80 19.40 -0.15
CA PRO A 62 2.86 20.39 0.02
C PRO A 62 4.24 19.74 -0.03
N VAL A 63 5.28 20.57 -0.17
CA VAL A 63 6.71 20.19 -0.22
C VAL A 63 7.10 19.39 -1.46
N MET A 64 6.51 18.21 -1.65
CA MET A 64 6.69 17.37 -2.82
C MET A 64 5.36 16.65 -3.11
N ASP A 65 4.91 16.79 -4.35
CA ASP A 65 3.67 16.15 -4.80
C ASP A 65 3.88 14.67 -5.14
N GLY A 66 2.77 13.94 -5.29
CA GLY A 66 2.82 12.50 -5.54
C GLY A 66 3.37 12.14 -6.92
N PHE A 67 3.25 13.01 -7.91
CA PHE A 67 3.78 12.76 -9.26
C PHE A 67 5.30 12.85 -9.25
N GLU A 68 5.84 13.88 -8.62
CA GLU A 68 7.27 14.06 -8.44
C GLU A 68 7.88 12.93 -7.61
N ALA A 69 7.26 12.58 -6.48
CA ALA A 69 7.71 11.47 -5.64
C ALA A 69 7.75 10.15 -6.42
N THR A 70 6.66 9.83 -7.14
CA THR A 70 6.61 8.62 -7.99
C THR A 70 7.69 8.63 -9.06
N ARG A 71 7.89 9.77 -9.74
CA ARG A 71 8.94 9.89 -10.75
C ARG A 71 10.32 9.62 -10.15
N ILE A 72 10.62 10.17 -8.97
CA ILE A 72 11.89 9.93 -8.27
C ILE A 72 12.03 8.45 -7.93
N ILE A 73 11.00 7.84 -7.33
CA ILE A 73 10.99 6.40 -6.98
C ILE A 73 11.30 5.53 -8.21
N ARG A 74 10.74 5.88 -9.38
CA ARG A 74 10.87 5.08 -10.60
C ARG A 74 12.17 5.35 -11.38
N THR A 75 12.77 6.54 -11.27
CA THR A 75 13.86 6.95 -12.17
C THR A 75 15.19 7.26 -11.49
N VAL A 76 15.21 7.58 -10.20
CA VAL A 76 16.41 8.10 -9.51
C VAL A 76 17.00 7.06 -8.55
N PRO A 77 18.30 6.73 -8.64
CA PRO A 77 18.98 5.91 -7.64
C PRO A 77 19.05 6.62 -6.27
N PRO A 78 19.01 5.88 -5.14
CA PRO A 78 19.01 4.42 -5.07
C PRO A 78 17.63 3.77 -5.30
N PHE A 79 16.55 4.55 -5.35
CA PHE A 79 15.18 4.02 -5.43
C PHE A 79 14.94 3.22 -6.71
N SER A 80 15.33 3.74 -7.86
CA SER A 80 15.15 3.07 -9.15
C SER A 80 16.02 1.84 -9.32
N THR A 81 17.09 1.69 -8.53
CA THR A 81 17.94 0.49 -8.55
C THR A 81 17.47 -0.60 -7.59
N ASP A 82 16.56 -0.28 -6.66
CA ASP A 82 15.96 -1.26 -5.74
C ASP A 82 14.90 -2.10 -6.47
N VAL A 83 15.22 -3.39 -6.69
CA VAL A 83 14.38 -4.34 -7.42
C VAL A 83 13.03 -4.55 -6.74
N GLN A 84 12.97 -4.53 -5.40
CA GLN A 84 11.72 -4.71 -4.68
C GLN A 84 10.85 -3.46 -4.84
N LEU A 85 11.41 -2.28 -4.60
CA LEU A 85 10.69 -1.02 -4.71
C LEU A 85 10.18 -0.75 -6.13
N ARG A 86 10.97 -1.10 -7.15
CA ARG A 86 10.54 -1.04 -8.55
C ARG A 86 9.31 -1.89 -8.87
N ARG A 87 9.07 -2.95 -8.09
CA ARG A 87 7.91 -3.84 -8.24
C ARG A 87 6.83 -3.58 -7.19
N THR A 88 7.03 -2.61 -6.28
CA THR A 88 6.01 -2.16 -5.34
C THR A 88 5.02 -1.30 -6.12
N PRO A 89 3.73 -1.66 -6.15
CA PRO A 89 2.69 -0.88 -6.81
C PRO A 89 2.50 0.47 -6.12
N ILE A 90 2.44 1.54 -6.92
CA ILE A 90 2.08 2.88 -6.45
C ILE A 90 0.70 3.20 -7.02
N ILE A 91 -0.28 3.40 -6.14
CA ILE A 91 -1.65 3.78 -6.50
C ILE A 91 -1.82 5.26 -6.18
N THR A 92 -2.05 6.08 -7.22
CA THR A 92 -2.33 7.50 -7.04
C THR A 92 -3.71 7.69 -6.43
N MET A 93 -3.82 8.58 -5.46
CA MET A 93 -5.09 9.13 -4.99
C MET A 93 -5.26 10.53 -5.59
N ALA A 94 -6.22 10.70 -6.50
CA ALA A 94 -6.38 11.95 -7.24
C ALA A 94 -7.72 12.64 -6.93
N PRO A 95 -7.75 13.99 -6.85
CA PRO A 95 -9.00 14.72 -6.74
C PRO A 95 -9.86 14.56 -8.01
N PRO A 96 -11.18 14.75 -7.89
CA PRO A 96 -12.03 14.83 -9.07
C PRO A 96 -11.61 16.04 -9.91
N GLY A 97 -11.66 15.90 -11.23
CA GLY A 97 -11.32 16.99 -12.14
C GLY A 97 -9.83 17.32 -12.24
N LEU A 98 -8.93 16.40 -11.86
CA LEU A 98 -7.48 16.56 -12.04
C LEU A 98 -7.15 17.12 -13.45
N PRO A 99 -6.39 18.22 -13.54
CA PRO A 99 -6.07 18.87 -14.82
C PRO A 99 -5.48 17.91 -15.85
N LEU A 100 -5.85 18.09 -17.12
CA LEU A 100 -5.37 17.25 -18.24
C LEU A 100 -3.83 17.12 -18.30
N PRO A 101 -3.03 18.19 -18.09
CA PRO A 101 -1.57 18.05 -18.08
C PRO A 101 -1.05 17.12 -16.99
N LEU A 102 -1.74 17.04 -15.85
CA LEU A 102 -1.36 16.17 -14.73
C LEU A 102 -1.84 14.73 -14.91
N ARG A 103 -2.92 14.51 -15.68
CA ARG A 103 -3.45 13.16 -15.97
C ARG A 103 -2.46 12.25 -16.69
N ARG A 104 -1.52 12.80 -17.47
CA ARG A 104 -0.51 11.98 -18.16
C ARG A 104 0.43 11.26 -17.20
N TYR A 105 0.73 11.87 -16.05
CA TYR A 105 1.60 11.28 -15.03
C TYR A 105 0.89 10.21 -14.19
N VAL A 106 -0.44 10.20 -14.18
CA VAL A 106 -1.21 9.10 -13.56
C VAL A 106 -0.92 7.77 -14.26
N GLN A 107 -0.61 7.78 -15.56
CA GLN A 107 -0.27 6.57 -16.32
C GLN A 107 1.07 5.95 -15.88
N GLU A 108 1.92 6.70 -15.17
CA GLU A 108 3.18 6.19 -14.60
C GLU A 108 2.95 5.42 -13.28
N HIS A 109 1.71 5.43 -12.79
CA HIS A 109 1.30 4.73 -11.58
C HIS A 109 0.57 3.43 -11.93
N ASP A 110 0.64 2.46 -11.03
CA ASP A 110 0.07 1.13 -11.24
C ASP A 110 -1.46 1.12 -11.10
N GLY A 111 -2.03 2.15 -10.47
CA GLY A 111 -3.48 2.30 -10.30
C GLY A 111 -3.91 3.72 -9.92
N LEU A 112 -5.21 3.97 -10.01
CA LEU A 112 -5.82 5.27 -9.70
C LEU A 112 -7.03 5.11 -8.78
N LEU A 113 -7.02 5.84 -7.67
CA LEU A 113 -8.13 5.98 -6.73
C LEU A 113 -8.64 7.43 -6.73
N SER A 114 -9.82 7.65 -7.29
CA SER A 114 -10.46 8.96 -7.24
C SER A 114 -10.94 9.30 -5.83
N LYS A 115 -10.65 10.51 -5.35
CA LYS A 115 -11.30 11.10 -4.18
C LYS A 115 -12.72 11.58 -4.55
N PRO A 116 -13.74 11.41 -3.69
CA PRO A 116 -13.71 10.77 -2.38
C PRO A 116 -13.50 9.25 -2.49
N ILE A 117 -12.72 8.69 -1.56
CA ILE A 117 -12.31 7.28 -1.60
C ILE A 117 -13.52 6.38 -1.35
N ARG A 118 -13.83 5.54 -2.33
CA ARG A 118 -14.84 4.47 -2.20
C ARG A 118 -14.16 3.20 -1.71
N VAL A 119 -14.64 2.66 -0.58
CA VAL A 119 -14.09 1.45 0.06
C VAL A 119 -14.05 0.26 -0.90
N SER A 120 -15.11 0.07 -1.70
CA SER A 120 -15.17 -1.01 -2.69
C SER A 120 -14.10 -0.87 -3.78
N HIS A 121 -13.80 0.35 -4.21
CA HIS A 121 -12.75 0.60 -5.19
C HIS A 121 -11.37 0.37 -4.59
N LEU A 122 -11.10 0.92 -3.40
CA LEU A 122 -9.84 0.69 -2.70
C LEU A 122 -9.60 -0.80 -2.47
N LYS A 123 -10.60 -1.54 -1.98
CA LYS A 123 -10.50 -2.99 -1.76
C LYS A 123 -10.14 -3.72 -3.04
N ARG A 124 -10.79 -3.39 -4.17
CA ARG A 124 -10.48 -4.01 -5.46
C ARG A 124 -9.03 -3.77 -5.88
N LEU A 125 -8.55 -2.52 -5.81
CA LEU A 125 -7.17 -2.18 -6.18
C LEU A 125 -6.16 -2.88 -5.26
N LEU A 126 -6.40 -2.85 -3.94
CA LEU A 126 -5.54 -3.54 -2.99
C LEU A 126 -5.50 -5.04 -3.27
N LEU A 127 -6.63 -5.69 -3.56
CA LEU A 127 -6.66 -7.12 -3.92
C LEU A 127 -5.97 -7.42 -5.26
N GLN A 128 -6.11 -6.54 -6.25
CA GLN A 128 -5.50 -6.70 -7.58
C GLN A 128 -3.97 -6.58 -7.54
N HIS A 129 -3.46 -5.64 -6.73
CA HIS A 129 -2.04 -5.34 -6.64
C HIS A 129 -1.34 -6.04 -5.46
N SER A 130 -2.11 -6.61 -4.53
CA SER A 130 -1.57 -7.39 -3.44
C SER A 130 -0.92 -8.66 -3.97
N ARG A 131 0.33 -8.90 -3.56
CA ARG A 131 0.99 -10.21 -3.72
C ARG A 131 0.43 -11.26 -2.76
N PHE A 132 -0.59 -10.91 -1.99
CA PHE A 132 -1.27 -11.72 -0.99
C PHE A 132 -2.76 -11.87 -1.34
N GLN A 133 -3.26 -13.09 -1.44
CA GLN A 133 -4.69 -13.35 -1.65
C GLN A 133 -5.44 -13.44 -0.32
N PRO A 134 -6.71 -13.00 -0.28
CA PRO A 134 -7.55 -13.14 0.88
C PRO A 134 -7.87 -14.62 1.06
N GLN A 135 -7.39 -15.19 2.15
CA GLN A 135 -7.72 -16.55 2.55
C GLN A 135 -8.67 -16.51 3.74
N HIS A 136 -9.70 -17.32 3.67
CA HIS A 136 -10.57 -17.56 4.81
C HIS A 136 -9.90 -18.56 5.73
N VAL A 137 -9.44 -18.10 6.89
CA VAL A 137 -8.85 -18.95 7.93
C VAL A 137 -9.93 -19.26 8.96
N PRO A 138 -10.32 -20.54 9.14
CA PRO A 138 -11.30 -20.93 10.14
C PRO A 138 -10.89 -20.42 11.54
N GLY A 139 -11.81 -19.75 12.25
CA GLY A 139 -11.58 -19.22 13.61
C GLY A 139 -10.87 -17.86 13.69
N VAL A 140 -10.19 -17.41 12.63
CA VAL A 140 -9.48 -16.10 12.60
C VAL A 140 -10.15 -15.11 11.64
N GLY A 141 -10.97 -15.59 10.70
CA GLY A 141 -11.62 -14.77 9.68
C GLY A 141 -10.74 -14.60 8.43
N MET A 142 -10.90 -13.47 7.73
CA MET A 142 -10.19 -13.22 6.46
C MET A 142 -8.78 -12.67 6.72
N VAL A 143 -7.77 -13.31 6.13
CA VAL A 143 -6.35 -12.95 6.29
C VAL A 143 -5.66 -12.87 4.93
N MET A 144 -4.66 -12.00 4.78
CA MET A 144 -3.86 -11.88 3.55
C MET A 144 -2.67 -12.85 3.59
N ALA A 145 -2.57 -13.79 2.64
CA ALA A 145 -1.46 -14.76 2.54
C ALA A 145 -0.77 -14.72 1.15
N PRO A 146 0.56 -14.88 1.04
CA PRO A 146 1.29 -14.65 -0.21
C PRO A 146 0.92 -15.68 -1.30
N VAL A 147 0.81 -15.21 -2.55
CA VAL A 147 0.29 -15.99 -3.71
C VAL A 147 1.17 -17.19 -4.08
N TRP A 148 2.47 -17.15 -3.77
CA TRP A 148 3.44 -18.19 -4.10
C TRP A 148 3.70 -19.17 -2.95
N SER A 149 2.94 -19.08 -1.86
CA SER A 149 3.19 -19.92 -0.69
C SER A 149 2.65 -21.34 -0.90
N PRO A 150 3.48 -22.40 -0.83
CA PRO A 150 3.02 -23.78 -0.80
C PRO A 150 2.63 -24.12 0.65
N VAL A 151 1.69 -23.39 1.24
CA VAL A 151 1.21 -23.73 2.58
C VAL A 151 0.30 -24.94 2.45
N ALA A 152 0.93 -26.11 2.38
CA ALA A 152 0.51 -27.23 3.19
C ALA A 152 0.36 -26.69 4.62
N ILE A 153 -0.88 -26.47 5.04
CA ILE A 153 -1.22 -26.32 6.44
C ILE A 153 -0.78 -27.63 7.08
N ARG A 154 0.48 -27.70 7.54
CA ARG A 154 0.87 -28.73 8.50
C ARG A 154 -0.02 -28.48 9.69
N ALA A 155 -1.01 -29.36 9.81
CA ALA A 155 -1.88 -29.46 10.95
C ALA A 155 -1.06 -29.20 12.20
N PHE A 156 -1.39 -28.14 12.92
CA PHE A 156 -0.97 -27.99 14.29
C PHE A 156 -1.66 -29.13 15.05
N SER A 157 -1.07 -30.31 15.02
CA SER A 157 -1.33 -31.36 15.98
C SER A 157 -0.71 -30.87 17.29
N GLY A 158 -1.42 -29.94 17.94
CA GLY A 158 -1.26 -29.73 19.36
C GLY A 158 -1.32 -31.11 20.05
N PRO A 159 -0.55 -31.31 21.14
CA PRO A 159 -0.36 -32.62 21.72
C PRO A 159 -1.73 -33.29 21.97
N ARG A 160 -2.01 -34.34 21.20
CA ARG A 160 -3.17 -35.22 21.41
C ARG A 160 -2.89 -36.02 22.67
N SER A 161 -3.50 -35.57 23.76
CA SER A 161 -4.14 -36.35 24.83
C SER A 161 -3.41 -37.59 25.37
N ARG A 162 -3.37 -37.74 26.71
CA ARG A 162 -4.27 -38.64 27.46
C ARG A 162 -3.73 -38.90 28.87
N LEU A 163 -4.68 -38.83 29.82
CA LEU A 163 -4.77 -39.60 31.07
C LEU A 163 -3.74 -39.31 32.17
#